data_AF-U6K857-F1
#
_entry.id   AF-U6K857-F1
#
_cell.length_a   1.000
_cell.length_b   1.000
_cell.length_c   1.000
_cell.angle_alpha   90.00
_cell.angle_beta   90.00
_cell.angle_gamma   90.00
#
_symmetry.space_group_name_H-M   'P 1'
#
loop_
_entity.id
_entity.type
_entity.pdbx_description
1 polymer ?
#
loop_
_entity_poly.entity_id
_entity_poly.type
_entity_poly.pdbx_seq_one_letter_code
_entity_poly.pdbx_strand_id
1 'polypeptide(L)'
;MFTLFRGACSGCPSSALTLRGGIEAALQDVWGGVRGLVPAIERMGGAVDAYQQPSGGVTLRYVGPNAATVRYGLEMELQDKLPAAA
;
A
#
# COMPACT_ATOMS: atom_id res chain seq x y z
N MET A 1 1.77 -0.33 -16.97
CA MET A 1 1.19 -0.68 -15.66
C MET A 1 -0.03 -1.54 -15.91
N PHE A 2 0.04 -2.85 -15.68
CA PHE A 2 -1.10 -3.76 -15.86
C PHE A 2 -1.30 -4.51 -14.55
N THR A 3 -2.27 -4.06 -13.75
CA THR A 3 -2.70 -4.77 -12.54
C THR A 3 -3.45 -6.02 -12.99
N LEU A 4 -2.92 -7.21 -12.71
CA LEU A 4 -3.51 -8.47 -13.14
C LEU A 4 -4.66 -8.84 -12.19
N PHE A 5 -5.88 -8.43 -12.51
CA PHE A 5 -7.06 -8.79 -11.73
C PHE A 5 -7.31 -10.29 -11.82
N ARG A 6 -7.53 -10.93 -10.67
CA ARG A 6 -7.81 -12.37 -10.58
C ARG A 6 -9.04 -12.55 -9.69
N GLY A 7 -10.09 -13.19 -10.21
CA GLY A 7 -11.34 -13.45 -9.46
C GLY A 7 -12.59 -13.26 -10.32
N ALA A 8 -13.77 -13.40 -9.74
CA ALA A 8 -15.04 -13.30 -10.47
C ALA A 8 -15.19 -11.96 -11.25
N CYS A 9 -14.64 -10.88 -10.71
CA CYS A 9 -14.69 -9.54 -11.30
C CYS A 9 -13.63 -9.30 -12.41
N SER A 10 -12.65 -10.19 -12.61
CA SER A 10 -11.60 -10.00 -13.61
C SER A 10 -12.03 -10.36 -15.04
N GLY A 11 -13.13 -11.10 -15.20
CA GLY A 11 -13.68 -11.48 -16.52
C GLY A 11 -14.84 -10.59 -17.00
N CYS A 12 -15.35 -9.69 -16.16
CA CYS A 12 -16.49 -8.83 -16.47
C CYS A 12 -16.04 -7.40 -16.77
N PRO A 13 -16.15 -6.90 -18.03
CA PRO A 13 -15.64 -5.58 -18.41
C PRO A 13 -16.34 -4.43 -17.66
N SER A 14 -17.58 -4.62 -17.23
CA SER A 14 -18.34 -3.66 -16.40
C SER A 14 -17.79 -3.52 -14.98
N SER A 15 -17.30 -4.61 -14.37
CA SER A 15 -16.74 -4.60 -13.01
C SER A 15 -15.25 -4.29 -12.99
N ALA A 16 -14.53 -4.58 -14.08
CA ALA A 16 -13.09 -4.37 -14.17
C ALA A 16 -12.69 -2.88 -14.05
N LEU A 17 -13.49 -1.96 -14.61
CA LEU A 17 -13.23 -0.52 -14.51
C LEU A 17 -13.39 0.01 -13.09
N THR A 18 -14.49 -0.33 -12.42
CA THR A 18 -14.76 0.10 -11.04
C THR A 18 -13.79 -0.54 -10.04
N LEU A 19 -13.48 -1.82 -10.22
CA LEU A 19 -12.51 -2.53 -9.38
C LEU A 19 -11.10 -1.94 -9.53
N ARG A 20 -10.67 -1.66 -10.77
CA ARG A 20 -9.39 -0.99 -11.03
C ARG A 20 -9.34 0.38 -10.35
N GLY A 21 -10.37 1.21 -10.55
CA GLY A 21 -10.44 2.53 -9.94
C GLY A 21 -10.42 2.49 -8.41
N GLY A 22 -11.13 1.53 -7.80
CA GLY A 22 -11.12 1.32 -6.35
C GLY A 22 -9.75 0.91 -5.81
N ILE A 23 -9.06 0.00 -6.50
CA ILE A 23 -7.70 -0.43 -6.11
C ILE A 23 -6.69 0.70 -6.32
N GLU A 24 -6.77 1.45 -7.42
CA GLU A 24 -5.92 2.61 -7.68
C GLU A 24 -6.11 3.70 -6.62
N ALA A 25 -7.36 3.97 -6.22
CA ALA A 25 -7.68 4.92 -5.16
C ALA A 25 -7.15 4.45 -3.79
N ALA A 26 -7.34 3.17 -3.44
CA ALA A 26 -6.80 2.59 -2.20
C ALA A 26 -5.27 2.65 -2.15
N LEU A 27 -4.61 2.34 -3.27
CA LEU A 27 -3.16 2.48 -3.39
C LEU A 27 -2.75 3.94 -3.18
N GLN A 28 -3.39 4.89 -3.85
CA GLN A 28 -3.09 6.32 -3.69
C GLN A 28 -3.27 6.82 -2.25
N ASP A 29 -4.30 6.36 -1.53
CA ASP A 29 -4.53 6.72 -0.13
C ASP A 29 -3.42 6.19 0.78
N VAL A 30 -3.03 4.92 0.61
CA VAL A 30 -1.90 4.32 1.34
C VAL A 30 -0.60 5.07 1.06
N TRP A 31 -0.34 5.41 -0.19
CA TRP A 31 0.83 6.21 -0.58
C TRP A 31 0.81 7.61 0.03
N GLY A 32 -0.37 8.24 0.15
CA GLY A 32 -0.56 9.51 0.83
C GLY A 32 -0.26 9.41 2.33
N GLY A 33 -0.76 8.36 2.99
CA GLY A 33 -0.51 8.08 4.40
C GLY A 33 0.98 7.85 4.70
N VAL A 34 1.65 6.99 3.92
CA VAL A 34 3.08 6.71 4.08
C VAL A 34 3.92 7.97 3.86
N ARG A 35 3.57 8.81 2.87
CA ARG A 35 4.26 10.10 2.63
C ARG A 35 4.19 11.04 3.83
N GLY A 36 3.08 11.04 4.57
CA GLY A 36 2.95 11.82 5.80
C GLY A 36 3.91 11.36 6.91
N LEU A 37 4.30 10.08 6.90
CA LEU A 37 5.18 9.47 7.91
C LEU A 37 6.66 9.61 7.58
N VAL A 38 7.03 9.83 6.30
CA VAL A 38 8.43 10.01 5.85
C VAL A 38 9.23 10.99 6.72
N PRO A 39 8.78 12.24 6.97
CA PRO A 39 9.57 13.18 7.76
C PRO A 39 9.75 12.75 9.23
N ALA A 40 8.82 11.99 9.79
CA ALA A 40 8.95 11.44 11.14
C ALA A 40 9.94 10.27 11.16
N ILE A 41 9.89 9.41 10.14
CA ILE A 41 10.82 8.29 9.94
C ILE A 41 12.26 8.81 9.76
N GLU A 42 12.45 9.83 8.93
CA GLU A 42 13.76 10.48 8.72
C GLU A 42 14.30 11.09 10.01
N ARG A 43 13.45 11.74 10.81
CA ARG A 43 13.82 12.28 12.13
C ARG A 43 14.25 11.21 13.13
N MET A 44 13.76 9.98 12.98
CA MET A 44 14.19 8.83 13.79
C MET A 44 15.48 8.17 13.27
N GLY A 45 16.08 8.70 12.21
CA GLY A 45 17.26 8.11 11.55
C GLY A 45 16.90 6.90 10.67
N GLY A 46 15.64 6.78 10.26
CA GLY A 46 15.17 5.76 9.34
C GLY A 46 14.82 6.32 7.97
N ALA A 47 14.61 5.42 7.01
CA ALA A 47 14.14 5.69 5.67
C ALA A 47 13.10 4.64 5.31
N VAL A 48 12.12 4.99 4.47
CA VAL A 48 11.15 4.04 3.94
C VAL A 48 11.08 4.18 2.43
N ASP A 49 11.28 3.07 1.74
CA ASP A 49 11.03 2.95 0.31
C ASP A 49 9.75 2.16 0.10
N ALA A 50 9.06 2.44 -1.00
CA ALA A 50 7.84 1.76 -1.35
C ALA A 50 7.89 1.35 -2.82
N TYR A 51 7.53 0.10 -3.09
CA TYR A 51 7.62 -0.49 -4.43
C TYR A 51 6.27 -1.14 -4.75
N GLN A 52 5.69 -0.78 -5.89
CA GLN A 52 4.55 -1.51 -6.42
C GLN A 52 5.03 -2.83 -7.04
N GLN A 53 4.45 -3.92 -6.60
CA GLN A 53 4.68 -5.23 -7.18
C GLN A 53 3.86 -5.38 -8.48
N PRO A 54 4.37 -6.16 -9.46
CA PRO A 54 3.62 -6.51 -10.67
C PRO A 54 2.28 -7.22 -10.39
N SER A 55 2.16 -7.86 -9.23
CA SER A 55 0.95 -8.53 -8.74
C SER A 55 -0.14 -7.57 -8.25
N GLY A 56 0.12 -6.26 -8.21
CA GLY A 56 -0.79 -5.26 -7.65
C GLY A 56 -0.63 -5.05 -6.13
N GLY A 57 0.29 -5.76 -5.48
CA GLY A 57 0.67 -5.50 -4.09
C GLY A 57 1.61 -4.31 -3.94
N VAL A 58 1.74 -3.78 -2.73
CA VAL A 58 2.78 -2.79 -2.38
C VAL A 58 3.73 -3.40 -1.36
N THR A 59 5.02 -3.27 -1.61
CA THR A 59 6.08 -3.61 -0.66
C THR A 59 6.66 -2.34 -0.08
N LEU A 60 6.62 -2.22 1.25
CA LEU A 60 7.32 -1.18 1.98
C LEU A 60 8.64 -1.74 2.53
N ARG A 61 9.75 -1.04 2.29
CA ARG A 61 11.08 -1.36 2.81
C ARG A 61 11.50 -0.26 3.76
N TYR A 62 11.50 -0.54 5.06
CA TYR A 62 12.07 0.34 6.06
C TYR A 62 13.55 0.03 6.30
N VAL A 63 14.38 1.06 6.43
CA VAL A 63 15.80 0.98 6.79
C VAL A 63 16.06 1.98 7.91
N GLY A 64 16.37 1.52 9.11
CA GLY A 64 16.62 2.41 10.25
C GLY A 64 16.64 1.68 11.58
N PRO A 65 16.88 2.39 12.69
CA PRO A 65 16.81 1.82 14.02
C PRO A 65 15.38 1.34 14.33
N ASN A 66 15.24 0.37 15.25
CA ASN A 66 13.96 -0.15 15.72
C ASN A 66 13.02 -0.68 14.61
N ALA A 67 13.58 -1.31 13.57
CA ALA A 67 12.83 -1.79 12.41
C ALA A 67 11.64 -2.70 12.76
N ALA A 68 11.75 -3.51 13.81
CA ALA A 68 10.67 -4.37 14.28
C ALA A 68 9.45 -3.55 14.79
N THR A 69 9.70 -2.49 15.57
CA THR A 69 8.65 -1.63 16.11
C THR A 69 8.00 -0.77 15.03
N VAL A 70 8.82 -0.22 14.12
CA VAL A 70 8.31 0.59 12.99
C VAL A 70 7.50 -0.28 12.03
N ARG A 71 7.95 -1.50 11.75
CA ARG A 71 7.18 -2.45 10.95
C ARG A 71 5.81 -2.72 11.57
N TYR A 72 5.75 -2.98 12.87
CA TYR A 72 4.49 -3.25 13.57
C TYR A 72 3.53 -2.05 13.53
N GLY A 73 4.05 -0.83 13.80
CA GLY A 73 3.25 0.39 13.69
C GLY A 73 2.74 0.65 12.28
N LEU A 74 3.60 0.43 11.27
CA LEU A 74 3.23 0.58 9.86
C LEU A 74 2.21 -0.45 9.42
N GLU A 75 2.32 -1.71 9.88
CA GLU A 75 1.34 -2.77 9.65
C GLU A 75 -0.03 -2.37 10.22
N MET A 76 -0.11 -1.91 11.47
CA MET A 76 -1.37 -1.47 12.08
C MET A 76 -2.01 -0.30 11.33
N GLU A 77 -1.22 0.73 10.98
CA GLU A 77 -1.75 1.92 10.31
C GLU A 77 -2.20 1.65 8.87
N LEU A 78 -1.49 0.76 8.17
CA LEU A 78 -1.96 0.27 6.87
C LEU A 78 -3.24 -0.53 7.03
N GLN A 79 -3.36 -1.35 8.07
CA GLN A 79 -4.52 -2.22 8.26
C GLN A 79 -5.79 -1.46 8.69
N ASP A 80 -5.62 -0.32 9.36
CA ASP A 80 -6.71 0.63 9.66
C ASP A 80 -7.15 1.42 8.42
N LYS A 81 -6.20 1.82 7.56
CA LYS A 81 -6.48 2.61 6.35
C LYS A 81 -6.84 1.80 5.11
N LEU A 82 -6.41 0.55 5.03
CA LEU A 82 -6.76 -0.34 3.94
C LEU A 82 -8.18 -0.86 4.19
N PRO A 83 -9.16 -0.55 3.30
CA PRO A 83 -10.44 -1.23 3.37
C PRO A 83 -10.17 -2.72 3.21
N ALA A 84 -10.68 -3.54 4.15
CA ALA A 84 -10.59 -4.99 4.04
C ALA A 84 -11.08 -5.39 2.64
N ALA A 85 -10.19 -6.00 1.85
CA ALA A 85 -10.54 -6.50 0.54
C ALA A 85 -11.68 -7.51 0.72
N ALA A 86 -12.90 -7.10 0.38
CA ALA A 86 -14.10 -7.92 0.33
C ALA A 86 -14.19 -8.63 -1.02
#